data_AF-A0A420WPZ6-F1
#
_entry.id   AF-A0A420WPZ6-F1
#
_cell.length_a   1.000
_cell.length_b   1.000
_cell.length_c   1.000
_cell.angle_alpha   90.00
_cell.angle_beta   90.00
_cell.angle_gamma   90.00
#
_symmetry.space_group_name_H-M   'P 1'
#
loop_
_entity.id
_entity.type
_entity.pdbx_description
1 polymer ?
#
loop_
_entity_poly.entity_id
_entity_poly.type
_entity_poly.pdbx_seq_one_letter_code
_entity_poly.pdbx_strand_id
1 'polypeptide(L)'
;MDRRSGDPLELRIGLGVPGLMPEDLDRLQSDDGADIDWYRAELEASRMLAWGVYAGAERVGVVLMRAEGREVVIVAAQARVPGGRGMSHVLPVIEAFCRDRGATSIRIHTTKPGVVRMFNRAGYRVSETVMRKAL
;
A
#
# COMPACT_ATOMS: atom_id res chain seq x y z
N MET A 1 -33.80 1.28 6.24
CA MET A 1 -32.66 1.72 5.42
C MET A 1 -31.44 0.99 5.94
N ASP A 2 -31.22 -0.21 5.41
CA ASP A 2 -30.26 -1.18 5.91
C ASP A 2 -28.87 -0.89 5.34
N ARG A 3 -27.91 -0.61 6.23
CA ARG A 3 -26.51 -0.37 5.88
C ARG A 3 -25.89 -1.74 5.60
N ARG A 4 -25.95 -2.18 4.35
CA ARG A 4 -25.25 -3.39 3.91
C ARG A 4 -23.80 -3.29 4.36
N SER A 5 -23.44 -4.15 5.31
CA SER A 5 -22.06 -4.52 5.59
C SER A 5 -21.48 -5.03 4.27
N GLY A 6 -20.59 -4.24 3.66
CA GLY A 6 -19.75 -4.77 2.59
C GLY A 6 -18.93 -5.92 3.13
N ASP A 7 -18.67 -6.91 2.29
CA ASP A 7 -17.84 -8.06 2.64
C ASP A 7 -16.51 -7.60 3.26
N PRO A 8 -15.97 -8.34 4.25
CA PRO A 8 -14.71 -7.99 4.88
C PRO A 8 -13.60 -7.93 3.83
N LEU A 9 -12.76 -6.90 3.93
CA LEU A 9 -11.57 -6.78 3.10
C LEU A 9 -10.48 -7.71 3.63
N GLU A 10 -9.89 -8.48 2.74
CA GLU A 10 -8.81 -9.41 3.03
C GLU A 10 -7.55 -9.04 2.25
N LEU A 11 -6.38 -9.32 2.84
CA LEU A 11 -5.10 -9.23 2.15
C LEU A 11 -4.66 -10.63 1.74
N ARG A 12 -4.33 -10.80 0.47
CA ARG A 12 -3.73 -12.03 -0.05
C ARG A 12 -2.35 -11.71 -0.59
N ILE A 13 -1.37 -12.47 -0.12
CA ILE A 13 0.03 -12.34 -0.52
C ILE A 13 0.21 -13.10 -1.84
N GLY A 14 0.66 -12.41 -2.89
CA GLY A 14 1.29 -13.07 -4.03
C GLY A 14 2.75 -13.34 -3.67
N LEU A 15 3.09 -14.55 -3.24
CA LEU A 15 4.49 -14.97 -3.14
C LEU A 15 4.91 -15.57 -4.47
N GLY A 16 5.90 -14.94 -5.11
CA GLY A 16 6.20 -15.15 -6.52
C GLY A 16 5.35 -14.25 -7.40
N VAL A 17 5.83 -14.00 -8.60
CA VAL A 17 5.27 -13.06 -9.58
C VAL A 17 3.84 -13.38 -10.10
N PRO A 18 3.13 -14.51 -9.82
CA PRO A 18 1.72 -14.62 -10.23
C PRO A 18 0.82 -13.94 -9.21
N GLY A 19 0.45 -12.69 -9.46
CA GLY A 19 -0.51 -11.97 -8.63
C GLY A 19 -0.47 -10.46 -8.74
N LEU A 20 0.48 -9.89 -9.48
CA LEU A 20 0.36 -8.52 -9.94
C LEU A 20 -0.22 -8.54 -11.34
N MET A 21 -1.49 -8.17 -11.50
CA MET A 21 -2.00 -8.03 -12.85
C MET A 21 -1.44 -6.72 -13.41
N PRO A 22 -1.04 -6.65 -14.70
CA PRO A 22 -0.62 -5.41 -15.33
C PRO A 22 -1.59 -4.25 -15.06
N GLU A 23 -2.89 -4.55 -15.03
CA GLU A 23 -3.96 -3.59 -14.73
C GLU A 23 -3.91 -2.97 -13.32
N ASP A 24 -3.23 -3.58 -12.35
CA ASP A 24 -3.06 -2.99 -11.01
C ASP A 24 -1.95 -1.94 -11.03
N LEU A 25 -0.87 -2.22 -11.76
CA LEU A 25 0.22 -1.29 -11.95
C LEU A 25 -0.23 -0.07 -12.74
N ASP A 26 -1.01 -0.27 -13.80
CA ASP A 26 -1.52 0.83 -14.67
C ASP A 26 -2.36 1.84 -13.89
N ARG A 27 -2.89 1.40 -12.74
CA ARG A 27 -3.76 2.20 -11.88
C ARG A 27 -3.04 2.77 -10.66
N LEU A 28 -1.80 2.35 -10.39
CA LEU A 28 -0.96 2.97 -9.37
C LEU A 28 -0.56 4.37 -9.83
N GLN A 29 -1.27 5.37 -9.32
CA GLN A 29 -0.81 6.75 -9.39
C GLN A 29 0.26 6.93 -8.31
N SER A 30 1.53 6.87 -8.71
CA SER A 30 2.64 7.15 -7.81
C SER A 30 2.71 8.66 -7.49
N ASP A 31 2.83 9.00 -6.22
CA ASP A 31 2.97 10.41 -5.79
C ASP A 31 4.38 10.96 -6.10
N ASP A 32 5.34 10.07 -6.37
CA ASP A 32 6.75 10.36 -6.65
C ASP A 32 7.05 10.45 -8.15
N GLY A 33 6.09 10.12 -9.02
CA GLY A 33 6.28 10.07 -10.46
C GLY A 33 7.15 8.91 -10.92
N ALA A 34 7.34 7.89 -10.06
CA ALA A 34 8.03 6.66 -10.44
C ALA A 34 7.29 5.98 -11.60
N ASP A 35 8.08 5.55 -12.59
CA ASP A 35 7.61 4.82 -13.75
C ASP A 35 7.06 3.45 -13.34
N ILE A 36 6.00 3.02 -14.00
CA ILE A 36 5.40 1.70 -13.84
C ILE A 36 6.40 0.57 -14.07
N ASP A 37 7.31 0.77 -15.02
CA ASP A 37 8.36 -0.18 -15.36
C ASP A 37 9.38 -0.34 -14.23
N TRP A 38 9.60 0.70 -13.44
CA TRP A 38 10.44 0.62 -12.25
C TRP A 38 9.84 -0.31 -11.19
N TYR A 39 8.55 -0.17 -10.89
CA TYR A 39 7.87 -1.07 -9.96
C TYR A 39 7.92 -2.53 -10.41
N ARG A 40 7.75 -2.76 -11.71
CA ARG A 40 7.83 -4.11 -12.29
C ARG A 40 9.22 -4.71 -12.08
N ALA A 41 10.28 -3.97 -12.42
CA ALA A 41 11.65 -4.43 -12.26
C ALA A 41 12.01 -4.73 -10.79
N GLU A 42 11.52 -3.92 -9.85
CA GLU A 42 11.74 -4.14 -8.42
C GLU A 42 11.02 -5.38 -7.87
N LEU A 43 9.82 -5.66 -8.37
CA LEU A 43 9.06 -6.88 -8.03
C LEU A 43 9.70 -8.13 -8.64
N GLU A 44 10.11 -8.09 -9.91
CA GLU A 44 10.81 -9.20 -10.56
C GLU A 44 12.13 -9.52 -9.85
N ALA A 45 12.84 -8.49 -9.40
CA ALA A 45 14.07 -8.66 -8.62
C ALA A 45 13.84 -9.02 -7.15
N SER A 46 12.59 -9.24 -6.71
CA SER A 46 12.23 -9.56 -5.31
C SER A 46 12.72 -8.51 -4.29
N ARG A 47 12.90 -7.26 -4.72
CA ARG A 47 13.22 -6.13 -3.84
C ARG A 47 11.96 -5.46 -3.28
N MET A 48 10.80 -5.79 -3.84
CA MET A 48 9.48 -5.40 -3.35
C MET A 48 8.57 -6.62 -3.19
N LEU A 49 7.56 -6.44 -2.33
CA LEU A 49 6.43 -7.32 -2.19
C LEU A 49 5.18 -6.60 -2.69
N ALA A 50 4.28 -7.36 -3.32
CA ALA A 50 2.97 -6.87 -3.71
C ALA A 50 1.85 -7.70 -3.10
N TRP A 51 0.91 -7.01 -2.48
CA TRP A 51 -0.25 -7.61 -1.84
C TRP A 51 -1.50 -7.21 -2.56
N GLY A 52 -2.31 -8.18 -2.97
CA GLY A 52 -3.64 -7.90 -3.47
C GLY A 52 -4.60 -7.63 -2.31
N VAL A 53 -5.41 -6.60 -2.47
CA VAL A 53 -6.54 -6.30 -1.58
C VAL A 53 -7.79 -6.88 -2.20
N TYR A 54 -8.52 -7.71 -1.46
CA TYR A 54 -9.71 -8.40 -1.94
C TYR A 54 -10.94 -8.07 -1.11
N ALA A 55 -12.10 -7.98 -1.76
CA ALA A 55 -13.42 -8.04 -1.13
C ALA A 55 -14.05 -9.38 -1.54
N GLY A 56 -14.01 -10.37 -0.66
CA GLY A 56 -14.37 -11.75 -1.01
C GLY A 56 -13.49 -12.33 -2.12
N ALA A 57 -14.08 -12.64 -3.27
CA ALA A 57 -13.35 -13.14 -4.44
C ALA A 57 -12.82 -12.01 -5.35
N GLU A 58 -13.33 -10.79 -5.21
CA GLU A 58 -13.00 -9.68 -6.09
C GLU A 58 -11.72 -8.97 -5.63
N ARG A 59 -10.77 -8.76 -6.54
CA ARG A 59 -9.62 -7.90 -6.25
C ARG A 59 -10.04 -6.45 -6.39
N VAL A 60 -9.88 -5.70 -5.30
CA VAL A 60 -10.26 -4.29 -5.20
C VAL A 60 -9.05 -3.36 -5.06
N GLY A 61 -7.83 -3.90 -4.97
CA GLY A 61 -6.63 -3.08 -4.86
C GLY A 61 -5.30 -3.82 -4.79
N VAL A 62 -4.25 -3.05 -4.58
CA VAL A 62 -2.88 -3.51 -4.40
C VAL A 62 -2.12 -2.61 -3.41
N VAL A 63 -1.20 -3.19 -2.65
CA VAL A 63 -0.23 -2.49 -1.82
C VAL A 63 1.17 -2.99 -2.19
N LEU A 64 2.08 -2.07 -2.51
CA LEU A 64 3.49 -2.34 -2.76
C LEU A 64 4.32 -1.94 -1.54
N MET A 65 5.18 -2.84 -1.09
CA MET A 65 6.01 -2.63 0.08
C MET A 65 7.43 -3.12 -0.16
N ARG A 66 8.40 -2.48 0.48
CA ARG A 66 9.77 -3.01 0.57
C ARG A 66 10.31 -2.90 1.99
N ALA A 67 11.25 -3.77 2.33
CA ALA A 67 11.98 -3.68 3.58
C ALA A 67 13.26 -2.84 3.39
N GLU A 68 13.52 -1.95 4.33
CA GLU A 68 14.73 -1.15 4.46
C GLU A 68 15.32 -1.40 5.86
N GLY A 69 16.08 -2.49 5.99
CA GLY A 69 16.56 -2.95 7.30
C GLY A 69 15.40 -3.39 8.20
N ARG A 70 15.15 -2.67 9.30
CA ARG A 70 14.02 -2.91 10.22
C ARG A 70 12.81 -2.02 9.95
N GLU A 71 12.86 -1.18 8.91
CA GLU A 71 11.71 -0.39 8.48
C GLU A 71 11.04 -1.03 7.27
N VAL A 72 9.72 -0.93 7.17
CA VAL A 72 8.98 -1.27 5.94
C VAL A 72 8.44 0.01 5.32
N VAL A 73 8.68 0.19 4.02
CA VAL A 73 8.17 1.34 3.27
C VAL A 73 6.97 0.89 2.43
N ILE A 74 5.81 1.52 2.64
CA ILE A 74 4.69 1.42 1.70
C ILE A 74 5.01 2.35 0.54
N VAL A 75 5.40 1.76 -0.60
CA VAL A 75 5.91 2.51 -1.76
C VAL A 75 4.75 3.07 -2.56
N ALA A 76 3.74 2.24 -2.81
CA ALA A 76 2.56 2.62 -3.54
C ALA A 76 1.37 1.80 -3.05
N ALA A 77 0.18 2.40 -3.09
CA ALA A 77 -1.02 1.66 -2.79
C ALA A 77 -2.24 2.23 -3.47
N GLN A 78 -3.14 1.35 -3.87
CA GLN A 78 -4.44 1.69 -4.39
C GLN A 78 -5.47 0.70 -3.89
N ALA A 79 -6.63 1.20 -3.50
CA ALA A 79 -7.81 0.35 -3.33
C ALA A 79 -9.07 1.10 -3.76
N ARG A 80 -9.85 0.51 -4.67
CA ARG A 80 -11.20 0.93 -5.02
C ARG A 80 -12.20 0.11 -4.23
N VAL A 81 -12.50 0.57 -3.03
CA VAL A 81 -13.54 -0.03 -2.21
C VAL A 81 -14.77 0.87 -2.23
N PRO A 82 -15.96 0.36 -2.61
CA PRO A 82 -17.21 1.08 -2.45
C PRO A 82 -17.33 1.61 -1.01
N GLY A 83 -17.47 2.93 -0.82
CA GLY A 83 -17.52 3.56 0.50
C GLY A 83 -16.19 4.16 1.01
N GLY A 84 -15.10 4.08 0.24
CA GLY A 84 -13.94 4.99 0.36
C GLY A 84 -12.98 4.74 1.53
N ARG A 85 -12.98 3.54 2.13
CA ARG A 85 -12.15 3.23 3.31
C ARG A 85 -11.17 2.07 3.11
N GLY A 86 -10.74 1.78 1.88
CA GLY A 86 -9.93 0.59 1.59
C GLY A 86 -8.67 0.45 2.46
N MET A 87 -7.81 1.47 2.46
CA MET A 87 -6.52 1.41 3.18
C MET A 87 -6.69 1.29 4.70
N SER A 88 -7.67 1.97 5.31
CA SER A 88 -7.87 1.92 6.77
C SER A 88 -8.27 0.54 7.29
N HIS A 89 -8.82 -0.34 6.45
CA HIS A 89 -9.17 -1.71 6.85
C HIS A 89 -7.99 -2.67 6.72
N VAL A 90 -7.11 -2.45 5.75
CA VAL A 90 -5.96 -3.33 5.50
C VAL A 90 -4.72 -2.95 6.30
N LEU A 91 -4.61 -1.68 6.72
CA LEU A 91 -3.44 -1.17 7.43
C LEU A 91 -3.11 -1.95 8.72
N PRO A 92 -4.08 -2.32 9.59
CA PRO A 92 -3.78 -3.13 10.78
C PRO A 92 -3.19 -4.51 10.47
N VAL A 93 -3.60 -5.13 9.34
CA VAL A 93 -3.08 -6.43 8.90
C VAL A 93 -1.64 -6.29 8.38
N ILE A 94 -1.35 -5.21 7.66
CA ILE A 94 0.02 -4.85 7.24
C ILE A 94 0.90 -4.64 8.47
N GLU A 95 0.44 -3.86 9.44
CA GLU A 95 1.18 -3.59 10.69
C GLU A 95 1.48 -4.87 11.47
N ALA A 96 0.50 -5.76 11.61
CA ALA A 96 0.69 -7.06 12.26
C ALA A 96 1.75 -7.90 11.54
N PHE A 97 1.63 -8.04 10.22
CA PHE A 97 2.59 -8.79 9.41
C PHE A 97 4.02 -8.24 9.51
N CYS A 98 4.17 -6.90 9.49
CA CYS A 98 5.48 -6.26 9.61
C CYS A 98 6.08 -6.52 10.99
N ARG A 99 5.28 -6.41 12.06
CA ARG A 99 5.70 -6.69 13.44
C ARG A 99 6.14 -8.13 13.61
N ASP A 100 5.38 -9.09 13.08
CA ASP A 100 5.70 -10.52 13.15
C ASP A 100 7.01 -10.86 12.43
N ARG A 101 7.42 -10.03 11.46
CA ARG A 101 8.71 -10.14 10.75
C ARG A 101 9.84 -9.31 11.37
N GLY A 102 9.60 -8.70 12.53
CA GLY A 102 10.61 -7.94 13.26
C GLY A 102 10.83 -6.52 12.73
N ALA A 103 9.91 -5.98 11.93
CA ALA A 103 9.95 -4.55 11.59
C ALA A 103 9.62 -3.70 12.83
N THR A 104 10.33 -2.58 12.97
CA THR A 104 10.18 -1.63 14.08
C THR A 104 9.38 -0.38 13.70
N SER A 105 9.31 -0.08 12.40
CA SER A 105 8.56 1.07 11.87
C SER A 105 7.99 0.77 10.49
N ILE A 106 6.95 1.52 10.12
CA ILE A 106 6.42 1.59 8.76
C ILE A 106 6.45 3.05 8.31
N ARG A 107 6.98 3.30 7.12
CA ARG A 107 7.04 4.64 6.50
C ARG A 107 6.24 4.67 5.20
N ILE A 108 5.69 5.84 4.90
CA ILE A 108 5.03 6.16 3.63
C ILE A 108 5.38 7.59 3.24
N HIS A 109 5.59 7.83 1.95
CA HIS A 109 5.69 9.16 1.38
C HIS A 109 4.40 9.49 0.64
N THR A 110 3.82 10.66 0.92
CA THR A 110 2.65 11.14 0.17
C THR A 110 2.59 12.65 0.20
N THR A 111 2.08 13.24 -0.88
CA THR A 111 1.76 14.67 -0.97
C THR A 111 0.27 14.93 -0.76
N LYS A 112 -0.56 13.87 -0.68
CA LYS A 112 -2.03 13.94 -0.63
C LYS A 112 -2.52 14.24 0.80
N PRO A 113 -3.12 15.42 1.07
CA PRO A 113 -3.56 15.77 2.43
C PRO A 113 -4.60 14.81 3.03
N GLY A 114 -5.44 14.21 2.17
CA GLY A 114 -6.41 13.20 2.59
C GLY A 114 -5.75 11.92 3.13
N VAL A 115 -4.65 11.49 2.50
CA VAL A 115 -3.87 10.33 2.90
C VAL A 115 -3.14 10.62 4.21
N VAL A 116 -2.52 11.80 4.34
CA VAL A 116 -1.90 12.24 5.61
C VAL A 116 -2.90 12.21 6.77
N ARG A 117 -4.12 12.74 6.57
CA ARG A 117 -5.17 12.70 7.61
C ARG A 117 -5.57 11.27 7.99
N MET A 118 -5.65 10.37 7.00
CA MET A 118 -5.97 8.97 7.25
C MET A 118 -4.88 8.29 8.09
N PHE A 119 -3.61 8.44 7.71
CA PHE A 119 -2.48 7.86 8.46
C PHE A 119 -2.34 8.46 9.86
N ASN A 120 -2.55 9.78 10.03
CA ASN A 120 -2.56 10.41 11.35
C ASN A 120 -3.61 9.81 12.28
N ARG A 121 -4.82 9.51 11.77
CA ARG A 121 -5.89 8.83 12.52
C ARG A 121 -5.51 7.39 12.89
N ALA A 122 -4.69 6.74 12.07
CA ALA A 122 -4.15 5.41 12.34
C ALA A 122 -2.93 5.43 13.29
N GLY A 123 -2.50 6.60 13.77
CA GLY A 123 -1.39 6.71 14.74
C GLY A 123 -0.02 7.06 14.14
N TYR A 124 0.08 7.15 12.81
CA TYR A 124 1.30 7.61 12.15
C TYR A 124 1.56 9.10 12.46
N ARG A 125 2.83 9.51 12.36
CA ARG A 125 3.28 10.88 12.58
C ARG A 125 4.23 11.28 11.46
N VAL A 126 4.31 12.58 11.19
CA VAL A 126 5.34 13.11 10.28
C VAL A 126 6.69 12.92 10.95
N SER A 127 7.59 12.20 10.28
CA SER A 127 8.96 11.92 10.74
C SER A 127 10.00 12.86 10.11
N GLU A 128 9.76 13.32 8.88
CA GLU A 128 10.71 14.12 8.11
C GLU A 128 10.02 15.12 7.18
N THR A 129 10.80 16.12 6.74
CA THR A 129 10.41 17.08 5.72
C THR A 129 11.26 16.88 4.48
N VAL A 130 10.64 16.53 3.35
CA VAL A 130 11.33 16.38 2.06
C VAL A 130 11.32 17.72 1.32
N MET A 131 12.50 18.24 0.98
CA MET A 131 12.65 19.47 0.19
C MET A 131 13.15 19.14 -1.22
N ARG A 132 12.50 19.70 -2.25
CA ARG A 132 12.88 19.55 -3.66
C ARG A 132 13.02 20.92 -4.32
N LYS A 133 14.12 21.15 -5.05
CA LYS A 133 14.33 22.34 -5.89
C LYS A 133 14.27 21.94 -7.36
N ALA A 134 13.39 22.56 -8.13
CA ALA A 134 13.47 22.50 -9.60
C ALA A 134 14.64 23.37 -10.06
N LEU A 135 15.46 22.86 -10.98
CA LEU A 135 16.61 23.57 -11.55
C LEU A 135 16.22 24.22 -12.88
#